data_AF-A0A2E3MGI1-F1
#
_entry.id   AF-A0A2E3MGI1-F1
#
_cell.length_a   1.000
_cell.length_b   1.000
_cell.length_c   1.000
_cell.angle_alpha   90.00
_cell.angle_beta   90.00
_cell.angle_gamma   90.00
#
_symmetry.space_group_name_H-M   'P 1'
#
loop_
_entity.id
_entity.type
_entity.pdbx_description
1 polymer ?
#
loop_
_entity_poly.entity_id
_entity_poly.type
_entity_poly.pdbx_seq_one_letter_code
_entity_poly.pdbx_strand_id
1 'polypeptide(L)'
;MGKKWLPVLISFALCLSLVNIIIGLFLNPFSWAEQTWLLTSLTGFLILSSVSLLLALRHHELGLLVSGLMVVTTLRIAGIHDIVPVVCLAGVQLLLLFIALLVYLSQHKEVYSIWAGVMTFIRLYLGFNLMAHGSEKLLAGPEPFMQDVSAFVTLGVPMPEFFVALAGVCEIAGAIAIGLGLLTRLGAICTALYLFIATYLGAHFTLGYIWANPGGGWEYPTLWIVFTLVFAVTGAGKLSIDYLAHQRWHLPQWYHKLAGLR
;
A
#
# COMPACT_ATOMS: atom_id res chain seq x y z
N MET A 1 -24.04 -15.88 12.10
CA MET A 1 -23.17 -15.72 13.30
C MET A 1 -22.05 -14.66 13.15
N GLY A 2 -21.69 -14.18 11.94
CA GLY A 2 -20.51 -13.33 11.74
C GLY A 2 -20.60 -11.84 12.12
N LYS A 3 -21.79 -11.20 12.08
CA LYS A 3 -21.93 -9.72 12.21
C LYS A 3 -21.39 -9.12 13.52
N LYS A 4 -21.35 -9.90 14.61
CA LYS A 4 -20.88 -9.43 15.92
C LYS A 4 -19.35 -9.30 16.01
N TRP A 5 -18.60 -9.99 15.15
CA TRP A 5 -17.13 -10.07 15.26
C TRP A 5 -16.40 -8.93 14.56
N LEU A 6 -16.98 -8.34 13.51
CA LEU A 6 -16.31 -7.29 12.75
C LEU A 6 -15.99 -6.06 13.62
N PRO A 7 -16.93 -5.51 14.42
CA PRO A 7 -16.61 -4.40 15.32
C PRO A 7 -15.59 -4.78 16.39
N VAL A 8 -15.61 -6.02 16.88
CA VAL A 8 -14.65 -6.51 17.89
C VAL A 8 -13.23 -6.53 17.32
N LEU A 9 -13.06 -7.05 16.09
CA LEU A 9 -11.77 -7.09 15.41
C LEU A 9 -11.23 -5.67 15.14
N ILE A 10 -12.09 -4.76 14.70
CA ILE A 10 -11.71 -3.35 14.45
C ILE A 10 -11.30 -2.66 15.77
N SER A 11 -12.05 -2.86 16.85
CA SER A 11 -11.70 -2.32 18.18
C SER A 11 -10.37 -2.87 18.70
N PHE A 12 -10.09 -4.15 18.47
CA PHE A 12 -8.82 -4.76 18.86
C PHE A 12 -7.64 -4.22 18.01
N ALA A 13 -7.82 -4.10 16.70
CA ALA A 13 -6.84 -3.46 15.82
C ALA A 13 -6.59 -2.00 16.21
N LEU A 14 -7.63 -1.26 16.61
CA LEU A 14 -7.52 0.10 17.12
C LEU A 14 -6.68 0.15 18.40
N CYS A 15 -6.93 -0.76 19.34
CA CYS A 15 -6.16 -0.86 20.58
C CYS A 15 -4.66 -1.07 20.28
N LEU A 16 -4.32 -1.98 19.37
CA LEU A 16 -2.92 -2.19 18.95
C LEU A 16 -2.32 -0.95 18.29
N SER A 17 -3.09 -0.25 17.46
CA SER A 17 -2.67 1.00 16.84
C SER A 17 -2.32 2.06 17.90
N LEU A 18 -3.09 2.14 18.98
CA LEU A 18 -2.82 3.05 20.10
C LEU A 18 -1.59 2.61 20.91
N VAL A 19 -1.38 1.30 21.12
CA VAL A 19 -0.17 0.76 21.76
C VAL A 19 1.07 1.08 20.92
N ASN A 20 0.98 0.96 19.61
CA ASN A 20 2.06 1.33 18.68
C ASN A 20 2.44 2.81 18.83
N ILE A 21 1.47 3.72 18.98
CA ILE A 21 1.73 5.15 19.21
C ILE A 21 2.55 5.33 20.50
N ILE A 22 2.13 4.67 21.59
CA ILE A 22 2.82 4.74 22.88
C ILE A 22 4.27 4.25 22.71
N ILE A 23 4.47 3.06 22.14
CA ILE A 23 5.81 2.51 21.94
C ILE A 23 6.65 3.41 21.03
N GLY A 24 6.09 3.91 19.93
CA GLY A 24 6.75 4.88 19.05
C GLY A 24 7.28 6.09 19.84
N LEU A 25 6.45 6.66 20.72
CA LEU A 25 6.84 7.80 21.58
C LEU A 25 7.91 7.45 22.62
N PHE A 26 8.00 6.18 23.07
CA PHE A 26 8.90 5.75 24.15
C PHE A 26 10.21 5.06 23.70
N LEU A 27 10.37 4.70 22.42
CA LEU A 27 11.57 4.03 21.87
C LEU A 27 12.82 4.93 21.77
N ASN A 28 13.10 5.70 22.82
CA ASN A 28 14.14 6.72 22.85
C ASN A 28 15.38 6.25 23.63
N PRO A 29 16.48 5.92 22.93
CA PRO A 29 17.81 6.16 23.51
C PRO A 29 18.84 6.87 22.61
N PHE A 30 18.50 7.42 21.43
CA PHE A 30 19.52 7.91 20.47
C PHE A 30 19.24 9.31 19.88
N SER A 31 20.29 9.97 19.39
CA SER A 31 20.44 11.41 19.17
C SER A 31 19.32 12.14 18.40
N TRP A 32 18.99 13.35 18.87
CA TRP A 32 17.81 14.15 18.52
C TRP A 32 17.73 14.72 17.08
N ALA A 33 18.82 14.81 16.32
CA ALA A 33 18.81 15.55 15.06
C ALA A 33 18.24 14.74 13.87
N GLU A 34 18.65 13.47 13.71
CA GLU A 34 18.24 12.65 12.55
C GLU A 34 16.99 11.79 12.80
N GLN A 35 16.64 11.50 14.07
CA GLN A 35 15.50 10.64 14.41
C GLN A 35 14.16 11.37 14.57
N THR A 36 14.13 12.70 14.57
CA THR A 36 12.87 13.48 14.68
C THR A 36 11.92 13.20 13.52
N TRP A 37 12.45 13.11 12.29
CA TRP A 37 11.67 12.72 11.11
C TRP A 37 11.07 11.31 11.24
N LEU A 38 11.89 10.34 11.66
CA LEU A 38 11.45 8.95 11.81
C LEU A 38 10.37 8.82 12.88
N LEU A 39 10.56 9.46 14.04
CA LEU A 39 9.60 9.46 15.12
C LEU A 39 8.28 10.13 14.73
N THR A 40 8.35 11.31 14.09
CA THR A 40 7.16 12.06 13.68
C THR A 40 6.39 11.35 12.58
N SER A 41 7.07 10.76 11.60
CA SER A 41 6.44 10.01 10.50
C SER A 41 5.77 8.72 11.00
N LEU A 42 6.47 7.88 11.76
CA LEU A 42 5.90 6.64 12.33
C LEU A 42 4.72 6.94 13.25
N THR A 43 4.87 7.90 14.17
CA THR A 43 3.78 8.31 15.07
C THR A 43 2.60 8.86 14.28
N GLY A 44 2.85 9.66 13.25
CA GLY A 44 1.83 10.19 12.34
C GLY A 44 1.03 9.09 11.63
N PHE A 45 1.71 8.10 11.04
CA PHE A 45 1.04 6.98 10.36
C PHE A 45 0.23 6.11 11.33
N LEU A 46 0.72 5.92 12.56
CA LEU A 46 0.01 5.17 13.59
C LEU A 46 -1.23 5.93 14.10
N ILE A 47 -1.15 7.25 14.24
CA ILE A 47 -2.31 8.10 14.54
C ILE A 47 -3.33 8.01 13.39
N LEU A 48 -2.89 8.18 12.15
CA LEU A 48 -3.77 8.08 10.97
C LEU A 48 -4.43 6.70 10.86
N SER A 49 -3.68 5.62 11.13
CA SER A 49 -4.23 4.28 11.20
C SER A 49 -5.32 4.18 12.27
N SER A 50 -5.07 4.68 13.47
CA SER A 50 -6.04 4.69 14.57
C SER A 50 -7.32 5.47 14.21
N VAL A 51 -7.16 6.67 13.63
CA VAL A 51 -8.28 7.50 13.17
C VAL A 51 -9.08 6.80 12.08
N SER A 52 -8.40 6.17 11.11
CA SER A 52 -9.08 5.42 10.04
C SER A 52 -9.83 4.19 10.56
N LEU A 53 -9.36 3.54 11.64
CA LEU A 53 -10.08 2.45 12.29
C LEU A 53 -11.31 2.93 13.06
N LEU A 54 -11.25 4.10 13.69
CA LEU A 54 -12.44 4.75 14.25
C LEU A 54 -13.48 5.01 13.15
N LEU A 55 -13.04 5.44 11.96
CA LEU A 55 -13.92 5.56 10.80
C LEU A 55 -14.44 4.20 10.36
N ALA A 56 -13.65 3.12 10.43
CA ALA A 56 -14.08 1.77 10.05
C ALA A 56 -15.26 1.26 10.91
N LEU A 57 -15.40 1.72 12.16
CA LEU A 57 -16.56 1.39 13.01
C LEU A 57 -17.89 1.94 12.43
N ARG A 58 -17.84 2.99 11.61
CA ARG A 58 -19.01 3.61 10.96
C ARG A 58 -19.08 3.34 9.45
N HIS A 59 -17.92 3.35 8.79
CA HIS A 59 -17.69 3.22 7.37
C HIS A 59 -16.60 2.16 7.13
N HIS A 60 -16.98 0.89 7.29
CA HIS A 60 -16.09 -0.27 7.22
C HIS A 60 -15.16 -0.26 5.99
N GLU A 61 -15.67 0.16 4.83
CA GLU A 61 -14.94 0.12 3.56
C GLU A 61 -13.72 1.03 3.56
N LEU A 62 -13.93 2.34 3.74
CA LEU A 62 -12.86 3.33 3.67
C LEU A 62 -11.85 3.16 4.81
N GLY A 63 -12.34 2.84 6.01
CA GLY A 63 -11.50 2.70 7.19
C GLY A 63 -10.53 1.50 7.09
N LEU A 64 -11.00 0.35 6.57
CA LEU A 64 -10.13 -0.82 6.34
C LEU A 64 -9.08 -0.54 5.25
N LEU A 65 -9.46 0.12 4.16
CA LEU A 65 -8.55 0.44 3.05
C LEU A 65 -7.42 1.41 3.50
N VAL A 66 -7.79 2.51 4.13
CA VAL A 66 -6.83 3.54 4.58
C VAL A 66 -5.96 3.03 5.72
N SER A 67 -6.54 2.32 6.70
CA SER A 67 -5.76 1.72 7.79
C SER A 67 -4.72 0.74 7.26
N GLY A 68 -5.08 -0.09 6.28
CA GLY A 68 -4.16 -1.02 5.65
C GLY A 68 -2.93 -0.34 5.04
N LEU A 69 -3.11 0.75 4.28
CA LEU A 69 -1.99 1.52 3.75
C LEU A 69 -1.09 2.10 4.85
N MET A 70 -1.69 2.67 5.90
CA MET A 70 -0.93 3.26 7.00
C MET A 70 -0.12 2.20 7.75
N VAL A 71 -0.72 1.04 8.03
CA VAL A 71 -0.04 -0.07 8.72
C VAL A 71 1.11 -0.64 7.88
N VAL A 72 0.93 -0.79 6.57
CA VAL A 72 1.99 -1.27 5.68
C VAL A 72 3.15 -0.27 5.60
N THR A 73 2.84 1.03 5.56
CA THR A 73 3.84 2.10 5.64
C THR A 73 4.64 2.01 6.93
N THR A 74 3.95 1.91 8.08
CA THR A 74 4.60 1.71 9.38
C THR A 74 5.47 0.45 9.39
N LEU A 75 4.95 -0.68 8.91
CA LEU A 75 5.66 -1.95 8.87
C LEU A 75 6.93 -1.87 8.02
N ARG A 76 6.85 -1.22 6.84
CA ARG A 76 8.02 -1.07 5.97
C ARG A 76 9.08 -0.17 6.59
N ILE A 77 8.70 1.02 7.05
CA ILE A 77 9.64 1.97 7.63
C ILE A 77 10.26 1.40 8.92
N ALA A 78 9.45 0.85 9.82
CA ALA A 78 9.97 0.22 11.04
C ALA A 78 10.89 -0.97 10.74
N GLY A 79 10.63 -1.71 9.66
CA GLY A 79 11.47 -2.81 9.22
C GLY A 79 12.83 -2.37 8.67
N ILE A 80 12.88 -1.26 7.91
CA ILE A 80 14.14 -0.69 7.42
C ILE A 80 15.02 -0.21 8.57
N HIS A 81 14.41 0.30 9.63
CA HIS A 81 15.11 0.82 10.82
C HIS A 81 15.27 -0.23 11.93
N ASP A 82 15.00 -1.51 11.66
CA ASP A 82 15.11 -2.62 12.62
C ASP A 82 14.37 -2.40 13.95
N ILE A 83 13.24 -1.69 13.93
CA ILE A 83 12.41 -1.40 15.11
C ILE A 83 11.46 -2.58 15.39
N VAL A 84 12.05 -3.69 15.82
CA VAL A 84 11.37 -5.01 15.97
C VAL A 84 10.03 -4.95 16.72
N PRO A 85 9.89 -4.24 17.88
CA PRO A 85 8.60 -4.20 18.57
C PRO A 85 7.47 -3.60 17.74
N VAL A 86 7.76 -2.53 16.99
CA VAL A 86 6.79 -1.86 16.11
C VAL A 86 6.46 -2.74 14.91
N VAL A 87 7.46 -3.42 14.33
CA VAL A 87 7.25 -4.38 13.24
C VAL A 87 6.31 -5.52 13.66
N CYS A 88 6.56 -6.13 14.82
CA CYS A 88 5.74 -7.22 15.34
C CYS A 88 4.28 -6.77 15.55
N LEU A 89 4.08 -5.61 16.19
CA LEU A 89 2.75 -5.08 16.46
C LEU A 89 2.02 -4.65 15.18
N ALA A 90 2.70 -3.99 14.25
CA ALA A 90 2.16 -3.65 12.93
C ALA A 90 1.80 -4.92 12.13
N GLY A 91 2.59 -5.98 12.24
CA GLY A 91 2.30 -7.29 11.64
C GLY A 91 1.02 -7.92 12.19
N VAL A 92 0.85 -7.92 13.52
CA VAL A 92 -0.39 -8.38 14.17
C VAL A 92 -1.58 -7.50 13.76
N GLN A 93 -1.40 -6.19 13.71
CA GLN A 93 -2.43 -5.24 13.27
C GLN A 93 -2.85 -5.51 11.81
N LEU A 94 -1.89 -5.73 10.90
CA LEU A 94 -2.17 -6.08 9.51
C LEU A 94 -2.94 -7.39 9.40
N LEU A 95 -2.58 -8.41 10.20
CA LEU A 95 -3.29 -9.68 10.25
C LEU A 95 -4.74 -9.50 10.70
N LEU A 96 -4.99 -8.69 11.73
CA LEU A 96 -6.35 -8.39 12.20
C LEU A 96 -7.16 -7.65 11.13
N LEU A 97 -6.55 -6.72 10.39
CA LEU A 97 -7.22 -6.04 9.29
C LEU A 97 -7.56 -6.99 8.15
N PHE A 98 -6.66 -7.93 7.87
CA PHE A 98 -6.92 -8.98 6.90
C PHE A 98 -8.08 -9.88 7.34
N ILE A 99 -8.11 -10.31 8.60
CA ILE A 99 -9.24 -11.09 9.14
C ILE A 99 -10.53 -10.27 9.11
N ALA A 100 -10.48 -8.99 9.49
CA ALA A 100 -11.63 -8.09 9.44
C ALA A 100 -12.17 -7.92 8.01
N LEU A 101 -11.29 -7.82 7.02
CA LEU A 101 -11.65 -7.80 5.61
C LEU A 101 -12.34 -9.10 5.17
N LEU A 102 -11.79 -10.27 5.52
CA LEU A 102 -12.42 -11.56 5.19
C LEU A 102 -13.80 -11.69 5.84
N VAL A 103 -13.91 -11.30 7.11
CA VAL A 103 -15.18 -11.27 7.83
C VAL A 103 -16.17 -10.33 7.15
N TYR A 104 -15.75 -9.11 6.77
CA TYR A 104 -16.57 -8.14 6.04
C TYR A 104 -17.07 -8.73 4.72
N LEU A 105 -16.18 -9.27 3.88
CA LEU A 105 -16.54 -9.89 2.60
C LEU A 105 -17.50 -11.08 2.80
N SER A 106 -17.28 -11.89 3.83
CA SER A 106 -18.14 -13.04 4.14
C SER A 106 -19.55 -12.64 4.61
N GLN A 107 -19.71 -11.45 5.18
CA GLN A 107 -21.00 -10.92 5.62
C GLN A 107 -21.80 -10.30 4.48
N HIS A 108 -21.14 -9.94 3.39
CA HIS A 108 -21.72 -9.24 2.24
C HIS A 108 -21.73 -10.13 0.99
N LYS A 109 -21.91 -11.45 1.14
CA LYS A 109 -21.95 -12.42 0.02
C LYS A 109 -23.04 -12.12 -1.03
N GLU A 110 -24.14 -11.49 -0.60
CA GLU A 110 -25.22 -11.00 -1.48
C GLU A 110 -24.70 -9.94 -2.49
N VAL A 111 -23.66 -9.19 -2.09
CA VAL A 111 -23.11 -8.05 -2.82
C VAL A 111 -21.80 -8.41 -3.52
N TYR A 112 -20.98 -9.26 -2.88
CA TYR A 112 -19.68 -9.71 -3.37
C TYR A 112 -19.74 -11.21 -3.73
N SER A 113 -19.65 -11.51 -5.02
CA SER A 113 -19.35 -12.88 -5.44
C SER A 113 -17.96 -13.30 -4.95
N ILE A 114 -17.69 -14.60 -4.87
CA ILE A 114 -16.36 -15.11 -4.47
C ILE A 114 -15.24 -14.51 -5.34
N TRP A 115 -15.49 -14.38 -6.64
CA TRP A 115 -14.58 -13.77 -7.60
C TRP A 115 -14.35 -12.29 -7.34
N ALA A 116 -15.39 -11.53 -6.96
CA ALA A 116 -15.25 -10.14 -6.58
C ALA A 116 -14.39 -9.97 -5.31
N GLY A 117 -14.56 -10.88 -4.33
CA GLY A 117 -13.71 -10.95 -3.14
C GLY A 117 -12.24 -11.24 -3.47
N VAL A 118 -11.99 -12.24 -4.32
CA VAL A 118 -10.62 -12.60 -4.77
C VAL A 118 -9.96 -11.43 -5.51
N MET A 119 -10.66 -10.79 -6.44
CA MET A 119 -10.12 -9.63 -7.16
C MET A 119 -9.83 -8.46 -6.23
N THR A 120 -10.69 -8.22 -5.24
CA THR A 120 -10.45 -7.21 -4.20
C THR A 120 -9.19 -7.54 -3.41
N PHE A 121 -9.01 -8.78 -2.99
CA PHE A 121 -7.83 -9.20 -2.24
C PHE A 121 -6.53 -8.97 -3.04
N ILE A 122 -6.49 -9.42 -4.30
CA ILE A 122 -5.33 -9.23 -5.18
C ILE A 122 -5.05 -7.73 -5.36
N ARG A 123 -6.09 -6.92 -5.58
CA ARG A 123 -5.97 -5.46 -5.72
C ARG A 123 -5.30 -4.82 -4.50
N LEU A 124 -5.76 -5.21 -3.30
CA LEU A 124 -5.21 -4.69 -2.05
C LEU A 124 -3.77 -5.13 -1.86
N TYR A 125 -3.44 -6.38 -2.14
CA TYR A 125 -2.06 -6.86 -2.05
C TYR A 125 -1.12 -6.06 -2.97
N LEU A 126 -1.48 -5.88 -4.24
CA LEU A 126 -0.67 -5.10 -5.18
C LEU A 126 -0.50 -3.66 -4.70
N GLY A 127 -1.59 -2.98 -4.34
CA GLY A 127 -1.53 -1.59 -3.89
C GLY A 127 -0.76 -1.41 -2.58
N PHE A 128 -0.91 -2.33 -1.63
CA PHE A 128 -0.18 -2.27 -0.36
C PHE A 128 1.30 -2.55 -0.56
N ASN A 129 1.65 -3.44 -1.48
CA ASN A 129 3.04 -3.71 -1.80
C ASN A 129 3.69 -2.51 -2.52
N LEU A 130 2.96 -1.83 -3.43
CA LEU A 130 3.39 -0.51 -3.96
C LEU A 130 3.58 0.52 -2.85
N MET A 131 2.72 0.54 -1.83
CA MET A 131 2.85 1.47 -0.71
C MET A 131 4.14 1.22 0.06
N ALA A 132 4.49 -0.03 0.31
CA ALA A 132 5.76 -0.39 0.95
C ALA A 132 6.94 0.18 0.13
N HIS A 133 7.00 -0.13 -1.17
CA HIS A 133 8.06 0.34 -2.05
C HIS A 133 8.11 1.87 -2.25
N GLY A 134 6.96 2.54 -2.25
CA GLY A 134 6.93 4.00 -2.32
C GLY A 134 7.35 4.66 -1.01
N SER A 135 6.98 4.04 0.12
CA SER A 135 7.29 4.58 1.45
C SER A 135 8.75 4.47 1.83
N GLU A 136 9.47 3.42 1.40
CA GLU A 136 10.92 3.34 1.62
C GLU A 136 11.65 4.48 0.91
N LYS A 137 11.25 4.80 -0.32
CA LYS A 137 11.88 5.85 -1.12
C LYS A 137 11.61 7.23 -0.55
N LEU A 138 10.36 7.53 -0.17
CA LEU A 138 10.00 8.91 0.17
C LEU A 138 9.90 9.20 1.67
N LEU A 139 9.68 8.18 2.49
CA LEU A 139 9.24 8.35 3.88
C LEU A 139 10.19 7.72 4.90
N ALA A 140 11.07 6.79 4.50
CA ALA A 140 12.00 6.13 5.42
C ALA A 140 13.20 7.00 5.85
N GLY A 141 13.38 8.19 5.26
CA GLY A 141 14.40 9.15 5.65
C GLY A 141 15.59 9.24 4.69
N PRO A 142 16.58 10.09 5.00
CA PRO A 142 17.66 10.42 4.06
C PRO A 142 18.60 9.24 3.79
N GLU A 143 18.89 8.41 4.80
CA GLU A 143 19.83 7.30 4.66
C GLU A 143 19.30 6.19 3.72
N PRO A 144 18.07 5.65 3.91
CA PRO A 144 17.48 4.72 2.94
C PRO A 144 17.31 5.32 1.54
N PHE A 145 16.93 6.60 1.45
CA PHE A 145 16.84 7.29 0.16
C PHE A 145 18.19 7.31 -0.58
N MET A 146 19.29 7.62 0.13
CA MET A 146 20.62 7.64 -0.49
C MET A 146 21.13 6.25 -0.88
N GLN A 147 20.68 5.19 -0.21
CA GLN A 147 20.96 3.81 -0.63
C GLN A 147 20.34 3.53 -2.01
N ASP A 148 19.08 3.90 -2.23
CA ASP A 148 18.42 3.78 -3.53
C ASP A 148 19.11 4.63 -4.61
N VAL A 149 19.53 5.86 -4.26
CA VAL A 149 20.30 6.73 -5.17
C VAL A 149 21.61 6.07 -5.60
N SER A 150 22.34 5.44 -4.67
CA SER A 150 23.57 4.70 -4.97
C SER A 150 23.33 3.53 -5.94
N ALA A 151 22.20 2.82 -5.79
CA ALA A 151 21.81 1.77 -6.73
C ALA A 151 21.54 2.34 -8.13
N PHE A 152 20.85 3.48 -8.23
CA PHE A 152 20.57 4.14 -9.51
C PHE A 152 21.84 4.69 -10.18
N VAL A 153 22.81 5.18 -9.40
CA VAL A 153 24.15 5.56 -9.90
C VAL A 153 24.86 4.36 -10.53
N THR A 154 24.82 3.20 -9.86
CA THR A 154 25.46 1.97 -10.35
C THR A 154 24.83 1.50 -11.67
N LEU A 155 23.54 1.76 -11.87
CA LEU A 155 22.82 1.48 -13.11
C LEU A 155 23.04 2.52 -14.22
N GLY A 156 23.76 3.62 -13.92
CA GLY A 156 24.01 4.70 -14.88
C GLY A 156 22.79 5.58 -15.16
N VAL A 157 21.81 5.63 -14.25
CA VAL A 157 20.62 6.48 -14.41
C VAL A 157 21.02 7.96 -14.25
N PRO A 158 20.69 8.83 -15.22
CA PRO A 158 20.98 10.27 -15.09
C PRO A 158 20.08 10.90 -14.02
N MET A 159 20.61 11.81 -13.20
CA MET A 159 19.87 12.46 -12.10
C MET A 159 19.21 11.44 -11.14
N PRO A 160 20.00 10.58 -10.48
CA PRO A 160 19.50 9.45 -9.71
C PRO A 160 18.55 9.86 -8.57
N GLU A 161 18.82 10.98 -7.88
CA GLU A 161 17.93 11.51 -6.82
C GLU A 161 16.54 11.84 -7.35
N PHE A 162 16.46 12.44 -8.53
CA PHE A 162 15.19 12.77 -9.17
C PHE A 162 14.41 11.51 -9.52
N PHE A 163 15.06 10.49 -10.10
CA PHE A 163 14.38 9.26 -10.50
C PHE A 163 13.99 8.38 -9.32
N VAL A 164 14.75 8.36 -8.22
CA VAL A 164 14.35 7.70 -6.98
C VAL A 164 13.10 8.36 -6.41
N ALA A 165 13.09 9.70 -6.33
CA ALA A 165 11.92 10.43 -5.87
C ALA A 165 10.70 10.22 -6.79
N LEU A 166 10.90 10.26 -8.12
CA LEU A 166 9.85 10.01 -9.10
C LEU A 166 9.29 8.59 -8.99
N ALA A 167 10.16 7.59 -8.83
CA ALA A 167 9.76 6.20 -8.63
C ALA A 167 8.87 6.06 -7.38
N GLY A 168 9.31 6.66 -6.25
CA GLY A 168 8.52 6.65 -5.02
C GLY A 168 7.15 7.33 -5.18
N VAL A 169 7.08 8.44 -5.91
CA VAL A 169 5.80 9.13 -6.20
C VAL A 169 4.89 8.24 -7.07
N CYS A 170 5.44 7.61 -8.11
CA CYS A 170 4.70 6.69 -8.96
C CYS A 170 4.17 5.48 -8.18
N GLU A 171 4.97 4.91 -7.28
CA GLU A 171 4.58 3.78 -6.43
C GLU A 171 3.48 4.17 -5.45
N ILE A 172 3.59 5.30 -4.74
CA ILE A 172 2.52 5.79 -3.85
C ILE A 172 1.25 6.12 -4.64
N ALA A 173 1.37 6.77 -5.81
CA ALA A 173 0.23 7.05 -6.66
C ALA A 173 -0.45 5.75 -7.14
N GLY A 174 0.32 4.73 -7.49
CA GLY A 174 -0.18 3.39 -7.82
C GLY A 174 -0.83 2.69 -6.62
N ALA A 175 -0.26 2.83 -5.42
CA ALA A 175 -0.85 2.32 -4.17
C ALA A 175 -2.22 2.94 -3.87
N ILE A 176 -2.37 4.24 -4.10
CA ILE A 176 -3.65 4.93 -3.96
C ILE A 176 -4.61 4.48 -5.06
N ALA A 177 -4.17 4.54 -6.32
CA ALA A 177 -5.06 4.31 -7.45
C ALA A 177 -5.54 2.85 -7.52
N ILE A 178 -4.63 1.90 -7.34
CA ILE A 178 -4.93 0.46 -7.35
C ILE A 178 -5.39 0.03 -5.96
N GLY A 179 -4.64 0.31 -4.89
CA GLY A 179 -4.91 -0.21 -3.54
C GLY A 179 -6.12 0.41 -2.86
N LEU A 180 -6.39 1.70 -3.00
CA LEU A 180 -7.66 2.29 -2.52
C LEU A 180 -8.78 2.18 -3.56
N GLY A 181 -8.41 1.96 -4.82
CA GLY A 181 -9.34 1.84 -5.93
C GLY A 181 -9.88 3.21 -6.30
N LEU A 182 -9.00 4.12 -6.69
CA LEU A 182 -9.29 5.49 -7.12
C LEU A 182 -8.76 5.70 -8.54
N LEU A 183 -9.64 5.96 -9.51
CA LEU A 183 -9.31 5.99 -10.93
C LEU A 183 -8.58 4.70 -11.37
N THR A 184 -9.07 3.56 -10.91
CA THR A 184 -8.33 2.30 -10.90
C THR A 184 -7.80 1.87 -12.27
N ARG A 185 -8.56 2.06 -13.35
CA ARG A 185 -8.08 1.63 -14.69
C ARG A 185 -6.97 2.52 -15.20
N LEU A 186 -7.08 3.83 -14.98
CA LEU A 186 -6.00 4.77 -15.30
C LEU A 186 -4.76 4.44 -14.46
N GLY A 187 -4.95 4.27 -13.15
CA GLY A 187 -3.88 3.90 -12.22
C GLY A 187 -3.16 2.62 -12.61
N ALA A 188 -3.91 1.58 -13.01
CA ALA A 188 -3.36 0.32 -13.48
C ALA A 188 -2.49 0.50 -14.73
N ILE A 189 -2.96 1.24 -15.74
CA ILE A 189 -2.19 1.50 -16.96
C ILE A 189 -0.91 2.29 -16.65
N CYS A 190 -1.02 3.37 -15.88
CA CYS A 190 0.13 4.19 -15.50
C CYS A 190 1.15 3.40 -14.66
N THR A 191 0.68 2.59 -13.72
CA THR A 191 1.55 1.76 -12.87
C THR A 191 2.23 0.66 -13.70
N ALA A 192 1.52 0.01 -14.61
CA ALA A 192 2.11 -0.98 -15.51
C ALA A 192 3.19 -0.37 -16.41
N LEU A 193 2.94 0.83 -16.95
CA LEU A 193 3.92 1.58 -17.74
C LEU A 193 5.15 1.95 -16.90
N TYR A 194 4.93 2.45 -15.68
CA TYR A 194 5.99 2.74 -14.73
C TYR A 194 6.86 1.50 -14.45
N LEU A 195 6.23 0.36 -14.10
CA LEU A 195 6.92 -0.89 -13.84
C LEU A 195 7.71 -1.38 -15.06
N PHE A 196 7.14 -1.23 -16.27
CA PHE A 196 7.83 -1.57 -17.51
C PHE A 196 9.09 -0.71 -17.73
N ILE A 197 8.97 0.61 -17.54
CA ILE A 197 10.11 1.54 -17.66
C ILE A 197 11.17 1.20 -16.60
N ALA A 198 10.77 0.98 -15.35
CA ALA A 198 11.69 0.60 -14.27
C ALA A 198 12.40 -0.73 -14.56
N THR A 199 11.68 -1.72 -15.09
CA THR A 199 12.25 -3.02 -15.50
C THR A 199 13.30 -2.84 -16.60
N TYR A 200 13.00 -2.01 -17.60
CA TYR A 200 13.89 -1.74 -18.72
C TYR A 200 15.15 -0.97 -18.28
N LEU A 201 14.97 0.14 -17.55
CA LEU A 201 16.07 0.98 -17.08
C LEU A 201 16.91 0.30 -15.99
N GLY A 202 16.32 -0.59 -15.19
CA GLY A 202 17.02 -1.45 -14.23
C GLY A 202 17.76 -2.62 -14.87
N ALA A 203 17.82 -2.69 -16.20
CA ALA A 203 18.50 -3.74 -16.97
C ALA A 203 18.01 -5.17 -16.71
N HIS A 204 16.84 -5.36 -16.08
CA HIS A 204 16.32 -6.66 -15.67
C HIS A 204 16.21 -7.68 -16.82
N PHE A 205 15.89 -7.21 -18.04
CA PHE A 205 15.83 -8.07 -19.22
C PHE A 205 17.18 -8.70 -19.61
N THR A 206 18.30 -8.11 -19.18
CA THR A 206 19.66 -8.63 -19.42
C THR A 206 20.16 -9.56 -18.31
N LEU A 207 19.49 -9.58 -17.15
CA LEU A 207 19.87 -10.34 -15.96
C LEU A 207 19.28 -11.77 -15.94
N GLY A 208 18.69 -12.21 -17.05
CA GLY A 208 18.01 -13.49 -17.17
C GLY A 208 16.61 -13.49 -16.56
N TYR A 209 15.93 -14.64 -16.65
CA TYR A 209 14.54 -14.77 -16.23
C TYR A 209 14.38 -14.69 -14.70
N ILE A 210 15.13 -15.52 -13.98
CA ILE A 210 14.90 -15.85 -12.56
C ILE A 210 15.09 -14.63 -11.66
N TRP A 211 14.09 -14.33 -10.83
CA TRP A 211 14.11 -13.19 -9.89
C TRP A 211 15.25 -13.25 -8.85
N ALA A 212 15.73 -14.45 -8.52
CA ALA A 212 16.82 -14.68 -7.57
C ALA A 212 18.23 -14.51 -8.18
N ASN A 213 18.34 -14.21 -9.47
CA ASN A 213 19.63 -13.91 -10.09
C ASN A 213 20.25 -12.64 -9.49
N PRO A 214 21.58 -12.49 -9.51
CA PRO A 214 22.23 -11.22 -9.14
C PRO A 214 21.60 -10.04 -9.89
N GLY A 215 21.08 -9.06 -9.15
CA GLY A 215 20.39 -7.89 -9.71
C GLY A 215 18.90 -8.09 -10.05
N GLY A 216 18.34 -9.29 -9.90
CA GLY A 216 16.89 -9.46 -9.71
C GLY A 216 16.04 -9.96 -10.87
N GLY A 217 16.60 -10.39 -12.02
CA GLY A 217 15.88 -10.99 -13.16
C GLY A 217 14.66 -10.21 -13.70
N TRP A 218 14.00 -10.67 -14.76
CA TRP A 218 12.80 -9.99 -15.29
C TRP A 218 11.46 -10.66 -14.96
N GLU A 219 11.47 -11.87 -14.40
CA GLU A 219 10.27 -12.64 -14.02
C GLU A 219 9.36 -11.86 -13.07
N TYR A 220 9.91 -11.37 -11.96
CA TYR A 220 9.13 -10.73 -10.90
C TYR A 220 8.52 -9.38 -11.35
N PRO A 221 9.27 -8.44 -11.96
CA PRO A 221 8.66 -7.22 -12.49
C PRO A 221 7.58 -7.48 -13.55
N THR A 222 7.77 -8.50 -14.40
CA THR A 222 6.77 -8.88 -15.41
C THR A 222 5.50 -9.42 -14.77
N LEU A 223 5.62 -10.24 -13.71
CA LEU A 223 4.47 -10.70 -12.93
C LEU A 223 3.67 -9.51 -12.39
N TRP A 224 4.34 -8.50 -11.83
CA TRP A 224 3.68 -7.29 -11.35
C TRP A 224 2.96 -6.51 -12.45
N ILE A 225 3.58 -6.35 -13.62
CA ILE A 225 2.96 -5.68 -14.78
C ILE A 225 1.67 -6.41 -15.18
N VAL A 226 1.73 -7.74 -15.33
CA VAL A 226 0.58 -8.55 -15.77
C VAL A 226 -0.57 -8.47 -14.76
N PHE A 227 -0.28 -8.64 -13.47
CA PHE A 227 -1.30 -8.60 -12.42
C PHE A 227 -1.92 -7.20 -12.30
N THR A 228 -1.13 -6.15 -12.41
CA THR A 228 -1.63 -4.77 -12.44
C THR A 228 -2.54 -4.52 -13.64
N LEU A 229 -2.18 -5.01 -14.83
CA LEU A 229 -2.99 -4.82 -16.05
C LEU A 229 -4.35 -5.50 -16.00
N VAL A 230 -4.55 -6.54 -15.17
CA VAL A 230 -5.89 -7.11 -14.92
C VAL A 230 -6.87 -6.02 -14.48
N PHE A 231 -6.44 -5.09 -13.62
CA PHE A 231 -7.28 -4.01 -13.10
C PHE A 231 -7.53 -2.89 -14.12
N ALA A 232 -6.74 -2.78 -15.18
CA ALA A 232 -7.04 -1.91 -16.32
C ALA A 232 -8.30 -2.38 -17.09
N VAL A 233 -8.61 -3.68 -17.00
CA VAL A 233 -9.77 -4.31 -17.65
C VAL A 233 -10.96 -4.44 -16.69
N THR A 234 -10.70 -4.89 -15.46
CA THR A 234 -11.75 -5.24 -14.49
C THR A 234 -12.23 -4.06 -13.63
N GLY A 235 -11.39 -3.06 -13.38
CA GLY A 235 -11.69 -1.94 -12.48
C GLY A 235 -11.60 -2.29 -10.98
N ALA A 236 -12.05 -1.38 -10.13
CA ALA A 236 -11.82 -1.40 -8.68
C ALA A 236 -12.67 -2.42 -7.89
N GLY A 237 -13.84 -2.79 -8.41
CA GLY A 237 -14.87 -3.50 -7.65
C GLY A 237 -15.59 -2.62 -6.62
N LYS A 238 -16.52 -3.21 -5.85
CA LYS A 238 -17.40 -2.46 -4.92
C LYS A 238 -16.71 -1.99 -3.64
N LEU A 239 -15.68 -2.70 -3.18
CA LEU A 239 -14.87 -2.26 -2.04
C LEU A 239 -13.78 -1.32 -2.56
N SER A 240 -14.14 -0.08 -2.91
CA SER A 240 -13.21 0.90 -3.50
C SER A 240 -13.69 2.34 -3.28
N ILE A 241 -12.77 3.30 -3.39
CA ILE A 241 -13.13 4.73 -3.38
C ILE A 241 -13.98 5.08 -4.61
N ASP A 242 -13.66 4.54 -5.78
CA ASP A 242 -14.39 4.73 -7.03
C ASP A 242 -15.89 4.40 -6.85
N TYR A 243 -16.20 3.25 -6.24
CA TYR A 243 -17.57 2.82 -6.00
C TYR A 243 -18.27 3.69 -4.94
N LEU A 244 -17.57 4.06 -3.87
CA LEU A 244 -18.11 4.95 -2.85
C LEU A 244 -18.45 6.33 -3.43
N ALA A 245 -17.58 6.88 -4.28
CA ALA A 245 -17.79 8.13 -4.97
C ALA A 245 -19.01 8.04 -5.90
N HIS A 246 -19.15 6.93 -6.64
CA HIS A 246 -20.28 6.67 -7.52
C HIS A 246 -21.62 6.62 -6.77
N GLN A 247 -21.65 6.06 -5.57
CA GLN A 247 -22.87 6.04 -4.75
C GLN A 247 -23.27 7.41 -4.20
N ARG A 248 -22.30 8.31 -3.97
CA ARG A 248 -22.54 9.60 -3.31
C ARG A 248 -22.73 10.76 -4.26
N TRP A 249 -22.15 10.68 -5.45
CA TRP A 249 -22.09 11.80 -6.39
C TRP A 249 -22.47 11.39 -7.81
N HIS A 250 -23.05 12.33 -8.56
CA HIS A 250 -23.26 12.19 -9.99
C HIS A 250 -21.96 12.45 -10.74
N LEU A 251 -21.22 11.37 -10.99
CA LEU A 251 -19.92 11.45 -11.66
C LEU A 251 -20.09 11.57 -13.19
N PRO A 252 -19.20 12.31 -13.88
CA PRO A 252 -19.23 12.42 -15.34
C PRO A 252 -18.83 11.09 -16.01
N GLN A 253 -19.19 10.91 -17.29
CA GLN A 253 -18.91 9.66 -18.02
C GLN A 253 -17.41 9.36 -18.18
N TRP A 254 -16.57 10.39 -18.31
CA TRP A 254 -15.12 10.19 -18.40
C TRP A 254 -14.57 9.52 -17.14
N TYR A 255 -15.11 9.87 -15.97
CA TYR A 255 -14.70 9.27 -14.70
C TYR A 255 -15.06 7.79 -14.66
N HIS A 256 -16.29 7.43 -15.05
CA HIS A 256 -16.73 6.03 -15.11
C HIS A 256 -15.82 5.17 -15.99
N LYS A 257 -15.41 5.71 -17.15
CA LYS A 257 -14.47 5.01 -18.05
C LYS A 257 -13.10 4.78 -17.41
N LEU A 258 -12.54 5.79 -16.73
CA LEU A 258 -11.21 5.73 -16.10
C LEU A 258 -11.20 4.94 -14.77
N ALA A 259 -12.32 4.93 -14.04
CA ALA A 259 -12.48 4.15 -12.81
C ALA A 259 -12.87 2.69 -13.06
N GLY A 260 -13.49 2.40 -14.22
CA GLY A 260 -14.04 1.08 -14.52
C GLY A 260 -15.37 0.81 -13.82
N LEU A 261 -16.12 1.86 -13.52
CA LEU A 261 -17.48 1.77 -13.00
C LEU A 261 -18.43 1.39 -14.14
N ARG A 262 -19.21 0.34 -13.95
CA ARG A 262 -20.24 -0.14 -14.89
C ARG A 262 -21.59 -0.16 -14.20
#